data_AF-A0AAD5FEH1-F1
#
_entry.id   AF-A0AAD5FEH1-F1
#
_cell.length_a   1.000
_cell.length_b   1.000
_cell.length_c   1.000
_cell.angle_alpha   90.00
_cell.angle_beta   90.00
_cell.angle_gamma   90.00
#
_symmetry.space_group_name_H-M   'P 1'
#
loop_
_entity.id
_entity.type
_entity.pdbx_description
1 polymer ?
#
loop_
_entity_poly.entity_id
_entity_poly.type
_entity_poly.pdbx_seq_one_letter_code
_entity_poly.pdbx_strand_id
1 'polypeptide(L)'
;CVCVCSEQESMKQRLVLEDTEAWQKELNFSGLERVGGVDLSFIKGDEHNACAQLVILTYPDLQVVYKVSEMVSLSSPYVSGFLAFREAPPLLQLLQTLAREQPELMPQVVFVDGNGLFHYREFGLACHLGVLLDLPCVGVAKNLLQVQGVVKNDEHQSQISTLTKSGHTFPLVTDSGKILGQALRSSDRSTKPIYVSVGHRISLDTAVRLTHSCCRYRVPEPTRQVSHARTHTHTH
;
A
#
# COMPACT_ATOMS: atom_id res chain seq x y z
N CYS A 1 -4.33 -23.41 -9.60
CA CYS A 1 -4.98 -23.00 -8.34
C CYS A 1 -4.30 -23.59 -7.10
N VAL A 2 -4.14 -24.92 -6.97
CA VAL A 2 -3.53 -25.54 -5.77
C VAL A 2 -2.09 -25.04 -5.51
N CYS A 3 -1.25 -24.96 -6.56
CA CYS A 3 0.13 -24.46 -6.45
C CYS A 3 0.22 -22.97 -6.01
N VAL A 4 -0.66 -22.13 -6.55
CA VAL A 4 -0.71 -20.68 -6.20
C VAL A 4 -1.19 -20.47 -4.76
N CYS A 5 -2.14 -21.28 -4.29
CA CYS A 5 -2.54 -21.27 -2.88
C CYS A 5 -1.38 -21.66 -1.95
N SER A 6 -0.62 -22.71 -2.28
CA SER A 6 0.51 -23.15 -1.44
C SER A 6 1.65 -22.13 -1.41
N GLU A 7 1.92 -21.47 -2.53
CA GLU A 7 2.94 -20.42 -2.60
C GLU A 7 2.55 -19.20 -1.75
N GLN A 8 1.29 -18.75 -1.84
CA GLN A 8 0.80 -17.64 -1.03
C GLN A 8 0.88 -17.93 0.48
N GLU A 9 0.53 -19.15 0.90
CA GLU A 9 0.60 -19.53 2.32
C GLU A 9 2.06 -19.57 2.81
N SER A 10 2.97 -20.09 1.99
CA SER A 10 4.40 -20.09 2.30
C SER A 10 4.95 -18.66 2.43
N MET A 11 4.55 -17.74 1.54
CA MET A 11 4.94 -16.33 1.65
C MET A 11 4.31 -15.64 2.86
N LYS A 12 3.05 -15.95 3.17
CA LYS A 12 2.34 -15.40 4.32
C LYS A 12 3.05 -15.75 5.64
N GLN A 13 3.60 -16.95 5.77
CA GLN A 13 4.38 -17.36 6.94
C GLN A 13 5.65 -16.53 7.15
N ARG A 14 6.14 -15.84 6.12
CA ARG A 14 7.30 -14.94 6.22
C ARG A 14 6.91 -13.51 6.63
N LEU A 15 5.63 -13.21 6.84
CA LEU A 15 5.21 -11.87 7.24
C LEU A 15 5.71 -11.52 8.64
N VAL A 16 6.35 -10.35 8.73
CA VAL A 16 6.66 -9.67 9.99
C VAL A 16 5.66 -8.53 10.16
N LEU A 17 4.91 -8.52 11.27
CA LEU A 17 3.85 -7.55 11.56
C LEU A 17 4.26 -6.53 12.64
N GLU A 18 5.55 -6.49 12.95
CA GLU A 18 6.17 -5.64 13.96
C GLU A 18 7.25 -4.75 13.34
N ASP A 19 7.66 -3.72 14.09
CA ASP A 19 8.68 -2.78 13.67
C ASP A 19 10.08 -3.42 13.77
N THR A 20 10.80 -3.48 12.66
CA THR A 20 12.14 -4.06 12.56
C THR A 20 13.27 -3.02 12.50
N GLU A 21 12.95 -1.76 12.20
CA GLU A 21 13.94 -0.71 11.97
C GLU A 21 13.98 0.30 13.11
N ALA A 22 15.15 0.91 13.36
CA ALA A 22 15.31 1.92 14.41
C ALA A 22 14.40 3.14 14.19
N TRP A 23 14.31 3.64 12.96
CA TRP A 23 13.51 4.83 12.62
C TRP A 23 12.01 4.64 12.90
N GLN A 24 11.50 3.41 12.97
CA GLN A 24 10.08 3.14 13.24
C GLN A 24 9.70 3.42 14.71
N LYS A 25 10.66 3.29 15.61
CA LYS A 25 10.50 3.49 17.05
C LYS A 25 10.56 4.96 17.45
N GLU A 26 11.10 5.81 16.58
CA GLU A 26 11.22 7.24 16.80
C GLU A 26 9.88 7.94 16.55
N LEU A 27 9.47 8.83 17.45
CA LEU A 27 8.21 9.57 17.34
C LEU A 27 8.11 10.41 16.05
N ASN A 28 9.23 10.97 15.62
CA ASN A 28 9.35 11.79 14.41
C ASN A 28 9.96 11.04 13.22
N PHE A 29 10.10 9.71 13.33
CA PHE A 29 10.78 8.87 12.35
C PHE A 29 12.23 9.31 12.05
N SER A 30 12.96 9.79 13.05
CA SER A 30 14.38 10.16 12.88
C SER A 30 15.18 9.00 12.28
N GLY A 31 15.96 9.31 11.23
CA GLY A 31 16.68 8.33 10.42
C GLY A 31 15.90 7.81 9.20
N LEU A 32 14.62 8.16 9.02
CA LEU A 32 13.90 7.96 7.77
C LEU A 32 14.20 9.12 6.80
N GLU A 33 14.77 8.80 5.66
CA GLU A 33 15.18 9.75 4.62
C GLU A 33 14.40 9.59 3.32
N ARG A 34 13.92 8.37 3.01
CA ARG A 34 13.27 8.06 1.73
C ARG A 34 12.07 7.14 1.90
N VAL A 35 10.96 7.53 1.28
CA VAL A 35 9.73 6.75 1.18
C VAL A 35 9.40 6.46 -0.27
N GLY A 36 9.05 5.20 -0.57
CA GLY A 36 8.64 4.75 -1.89
C GLY A 36 7.12 4.74 -2.03
N GLY A 37 6.63 4.98 -3.24
CA GLY A 37 5.22 4.80 -3.60
C GLY A 37 5.10 3.94 -4.84
N VAL A 38 4.18 2.98 -4.84
CA VAL A 38 3.90 2.12 -5.99
C VAL A 38 2.40 2.00 -6.26
N ASP A 39 2.05 1.93 -7.54
CA ASP A 39 0.71 1.67 -8.05
C ASP A 39 0.83 0.85 -9.33
N LEU A 40 -0.16 0.01 -9.57
CA LEU A 40 -0.35 -0.66 -10.84
C LEU A 40 -1.79 -0.45 -11.28
N SER A 41 -1.95 0.22 -12.42
CA SER A 41 -3.26 0.57 -12.94
C SER A 41 -3.49 -0.01 -14.32
N PHE A 42 -4.61 -0.72 -14.49
CA PHE A 42 -5.03 -1.25 -15.78
C PHE A 42 -5.46 -0.14 -16.74
N ILE A 43 -5.18 -0.31 -18.03
CA ILE A 43 -5.72 0.59 -19.05
C ILE A 43 -7.23 0.42 -19.08
N LYS A 44 -7.96 1.53 -19.21
CA LYS A 44 -9.43 1.51 -19.23
C LYS A 44 -9.93 0.65 -20.40
N GLY A 45 -10.63 -0.43 -20.08
CA GLY A 45 -11.17 -1.38 -21.07
C GLY A 45 -10.21 -2.51 -21.44
N ASP A 46 -9.06 -2.62 -20.75
CA ASP A 46 -8.07 -3.68 -20.98
C ASP A 46 -7.70 -4.37 -19.67
N GLU A 47 -7.92 -5.69 -19.61
CA GLU A 47 -7.61 -6.51 -18.43
C GLU A 47 -6.20 -7.14 -18.46
N HIS A 48 -5.44 -6.90 -19.53
CA HIS A 48 -4.11 -7.42 -19.76
C HIS A 48 -3.06 -6.33 -19.65
N ASN A 49 -3.30 -5.16 -20.23
CA ASN A 49 -2.32 -4.08 -20.21
C ASN A 49 -2.51 -3.18 -18.98
N ALA A 50 -1.41 -2.94 -18.28
CA ALA A 50 -1.36 -2.09 -17.10
C ALA A 50 -0.13 -1.17 -17.14
N CYS A 51 -0.17 -0.11 -16.35
CA CYS A 51 0.95 0.77 -16.09
C CYS A 51 1.45 0.51 -14.66
N ALA A 52 2.67 0.00 -14.54
CA ALA A 52 3.38 -0.18 -13.28
C ALA A 52 4.19 1.09 -12.98
N GLN A 53 4.09 1.61 -11.76
CA GLN A 53 4.70 2.90 -11.41
C GLN A 53 5.43 2.83 -10.08
N LEU A 54 6.59 3.48 -10.02
CA LEU A 54 7.40 3.64 -8.82
C LEU A 54 7.81 5.10 -8.68
N VAL A 55 7.71 5.63 -7.47
CA VAL A 55 8.20 6.95 -7.09
C VAL A 55 9.00 6.84 -5.80
N ILE A 56 10.08 7.60 -5.67
CA ILE A 56 10.80 7.79 -4.41
C ILE A 56 10.70 9.26 -4.03
N LEU A 57 10.36 9.52 -2.77
CA LEU A 57 10.31 10.85 -2.20
C LEU A 57 11.29 10.94 -1.03
N THR A 58 11.86 12.13 -0.83
CA THR A 58 12.54 12.47 0.42
C THR A 58 11.56 12.51 1.58
N TYR A 59 12.06 12.26 2.79
CA TYR A 59 11.34 12.42 4.04
C TYR A 59 12.15 13.33 4.97
N PRO A 60 11.53 14.29 5.70
CA PRO A 60 10.08 14.56 5.76
C PRO A 60 9.57 15.50 4.65
N ASP A 61 10.43 15.97 3.74
CA ASP A 61 10.07 17.02 2.77
C ASP A 61 9.14 16.54 1.65
N LEU A 62 8.93 15.24 1.47
CA LEU A 62 8.06 14.64 0.45
C LEU A 62 8.32 15.23 -0.95
N GLN A 63 9.59 15.40 -1.32
CA GLN A 63 10.00 15.85 -2.65
C GLN A 63 10.36 14.64 -3.50
N VAL A 64 9.82 14.57 -4.72
CA VAL A 64 10.12 13.47 -5.65
C VAL A 64 11.57 13.55 -6.09
N VAL A 65 12.33 12.49 -5.83
CA VAL A 65 13.75 12.35 -6.25
C VAL A 65 13.94 11.28 -7.33
N TYR A 66 12.96 10.39 -7.48
CA TYR A 66 12.94 9.38 -8.53
C TYR A 66 11.51 9.08 -8.94
N LYS A 67 11.27 8.85 -10.24
CA LYS A 67 9.98 8.42 -10.76
C LYS A 67 10.16 7.64 -12.05
N VAL A 68 9.51 6.50 -12.15
CA VAL A 68 9.47 5.67 -13.36
C VAL A 68 8.06 5.12 -13.56
N SER A 69 7.70 4.87 -14.82
CA SER A 69 6.43 4.25 -15.18
C SER A 69 6.65 3.38 -16.41
N GLU A 70 6.20 2.13 -16.35
CA GLU A 70 6.37 1.15 -17.41
C GLU A 70 5.02 0.53 -17.78
N MET A 71 4.78 0.41 -19.09
CA MET A 71 3.63 -0.33 -19.60
C MET A 71 3.98 -1.82 -19.60
N VAL A 72 3.09 -2.63 -19.02
CA VAL A 72 3.28 -4.06 -18.85
C VAL A 72 2.06 -4.84 -19.30
N SER A 73 2.28 -6.02 -19.87
CA SER A 73 1.23 -6.95 -20.27
C SER A 73 1.17 -8.14 -19.31
N LEU A 74 0.05 -8.28 -18.61
CA LEU A 74 -0.19 -9.29 -17.59
C LEU A 74 -0.87 -10.52 -18.20
N SER A 75 -0.07 -11.54 -18.50
CA SER A 75 -0.50 -12.76 -19.21
C SER A 75 -1.20 -13.81 -18.33
N SER A 76 -1.10 -13.70 -17.00
CA SER A 76 -1.75 -14.64 -16.08
C SER A 76 -3.25 -14.34 -15.92
N PRO A 77 -4.12 -15.37 -15.77
CA PRO A 77 -5.56 -15.17 -15.64
C PRO A 77 -5.95 -14.45 -14.34
N TYR A 78 -7.02 -13.66 -14.38
CA TYR A 78 -7.58 -13.03 -13.19
C TYR A 78 -8.22 -14.09 -12.28
N VAL A 79 -7.66 -14.27 -11.08
CA VAL A 79 -8.25 -15.09 -10.03
C VAL A 79 -8.47 -14.20 -8.81
N SER A 80 -9.74 -14.04 -8.41
CA SER A 80 -10.10 -13.23 -7.24
C SER A 80 -9.32 -13.66 -6.00
N GLY A 81 -8.72 -12.70 -5.29
CA GLY A 81 -7.84 -12.96 -4.14
C GLY A 81 -6.39 -13.34 -4.46
N PHE A 82 -6.00 -13.42 -5.75
CA PHE A 82 -4.62 -13.69 -6.20
C PHE A 82 -4.09 -12.60 -7.13
N LEU A 83 -4.74 -11.44 -7.16
CA LEU A 83 -4.36 -10.31 -8.00
C LEU A 83 -2.89 -9.90 -7.78
N ALA A 84 -2.40 -10.00 -6.55
CA ALA A 84 -1.01 -9.72 -6.20
C ALA A 84 0.01 -10.55 -7.01
N PHE A 85 -0.30 -11.78 -7.44
CA PHE A 85 0.60 -12.57 -8.28
C PHE A 85 0.75 -12.02 -9.69
N ARG A 86 -0.25 -11.27 -10.18
CA ARG A 86 -0.17 -10.55 -11.45
C ARG A 86 0.53 -9.20 -11.29
N GLU A 87 0.26 -8.51 -10.17
CA GLU A 87 0.67 -7.11 -9.99
C GLU A 87 2.04 -6.94 -9.32
N ALA A 88 2.46 -7.88 -8.47
CA ALA A 88 3.73 -7.78 -7.76
C ALA A 88 4.96 -7.88 -8.68
N PRO A 89 5.02 -8.79 -9.69
CA PRO A 89 6.25 -8.95 -10.47
C PRO A 89 6.70 -7.67 -11.23
N PRO A 90 5.80 -6.94 -11.93
CA PRO A 90 6.19 -5.66 -12.54
C PRO A 90 6.73 -4.63 -11.54
N LEU A 91 6.07 -4.49 -10.38
CA LEU A 91 6.48 -3.53 -9.36
C LEU A 91 7.80 -3.92 -8.68
N LEU A 92 8.00 -5.23 -8.47
CA LEU A 92 9.26 -5.79 -7.99
C LEU A 92 10.40 -5.50 -8.97
N GLN A 93 10.16 -5.66 -10.28
CA GLN A 93 11.15 -5.38 -11.31
C GLN A 93 11.59 -3.90 -11.29
N LEU A 94 10.66 -2.95 -11.12
CA LEU A 94 11.00 -1.52 -11.00
C LEU A 94 11.93 -1.26 -9.81
N LEU A 95 11.64 -1.85 -8.64
CA LEU A 95 12.46 -1.69 -7.43
C LEU A 95 13.81 -2.40 -7.54
N GLN A 96 13.87 -3.58 -8.17
CA GLN A 96 15.13 -4.30 -8.40
C GLN A 96 16.03 -3.55 -9.39
N THR A 97 15.45 -2.94 -10.43
CA THR A 97 16.17 -2.08 -11.36
C THR A 97 16.70 -0.85 -10.64
N LEU A 98 15.89 -0.18 -9.81
CA LEU A 98 16.35 0.93 -8.98
C LEU A 98 17.51 0.52 -8.07
N ALA A 99 17.40 -0.62 -7.37
CA ALA A 99 18.45 -1.12 -6.49
C ALA A 99 19.78 -1.38 -7.22
N ARG A 100 19.73 -1.78 -8.49
CA ARG A 100 20.92 -2.02 -9.32
C ARG A 100 21.53 -0.73 -9.87
N GLU A 101 20.68 0.21 -10.28
CA GLU A 101 21.10 1.38 -11.06
C GLU A 101 21.35 2.63 -10.19
N GLN A 102 20.58 2.80 -9.12
CA GLN A 102 20.65 3.95 -8.20
C GLN A 102 20.38 3.49 -6.75
N PRO A 103 21.23 2.61 -6.17
CA PRO A 103 21.03 2.05 -4.84
C PRO A 103 20.89 3.11 -3.73
N GLU A 104 21.52 4.28 -3.89
CA GLU A 104 21.43 5.42 -2.97
C GLU A 104 20.01 6.02 -2.86
N LEU A 105 19.17 5.78 -3.88
CA LEU A 105 17.78 6.22 -3.91
C LEU A 105 16.81 5.15 -3.39
N MET A 106 17.30 3.99 -2.93
CA MET A 106 16.42 2.96 -2.37
C MET A 106 15.61 3.51 -1.20
N PRO A 107 14.29 3.23 -1.16
CA PRO A 107 13.44 3.65 -0.05
C PRO A 107 13.64 2.75 1.16
N GLN A 108 13.44 3.30 2.35
CA GLN A 108 13.42 2.52 3.59
C GLN A 108 12.06 1.89 3.87
N VAL A 109 11.01 2.36 3.19
CA VAL A 109 9.64 1.88 3.32
C VAL A 109 8.86 2.17 2.04
N VAL A 110 8.02 1.23 1.62
CA VAL A 110 7.22 1.34 0.39
C VAL A 110 5.73 1.42 0.74
N PHE A 111 5.06 2.43 0.19
CA PHE A 111 3.62 2.60 0.22
C PHE A 111 3.01 2.02 -1.04
N VAL A 112 2.04 1.13 -0.88
CA VAL A 112 1.35 0.48 -1.97
C VAL A 112 -0.07 1.01 -2.06
N ASP A 113 -0.49 1.50 -3.24
CA ASP A 113 -1.90 1.84 -3.52
C ASP A 113 -2.72 0.54 -3.62
N GLY A 114 -3.09 -0.01 -2.46
CA GLY A 114 -3.67 -1.34 -2.35
C GLY A 114 -3.74 -1.81 -0.91
N ASN A 115 -4.13 -3.07 -0.72
CA ASN A 115 -4.27 -3.66 0.60
C ASN A 115 -3.02 -4.46 0.99
N GLY A 116 -2.73 -4.50 2.30
CA GLY A 116 -1.80 -5.44 2.92
C GLY A 116 -2.57 -6.56 3.63
N LEU A 117 -2.46 -6.62 4.96
CA LEU A 117 -3.10 -7.63 5.81
C LEU A 117 -4.64 -7.54 5.77
N PHE A 118 -5.20 -6.36 5.47
CA PHE A 118 -6.64 -6.18 5.29
C PHE A 118 -7.10 -6.69 3.91
N HIS A 119 -7.08 -8.02 3.73
CA HIS A 119 -7.35 -8.70 2.47
C HIS A 119 -8.10 -10.01 2.70
N TYR A 120 -8.75 -10.57 1.66
CA TYR A 120 -9.53 -11.83 1.72
C TYR A 120 -8.75 -12.99 2.35
N ARG A 121 -7.43 -13.01 2.15
CA ARG A 121 -6.51 -14.06 2.61
C ARG A 121 -5.51 -13.57 3.66
N GLU A 122 -5.70 -12.35 4.16
CA GLU A 122 -4.73 -11.63 4.99
C GLU A 122 -3.33 -11.55 4.32
N PHE A 123 -3.30 -11.42 2.99
CA PHE A 123 -2.09 -11.36 2.18
C PHE A 123 -2.34 -10.59 0.88
N GLY A 124 -2.45 -9.26 0.98
CA GLY A 124 -2.64 -8.37 -0.17
C GLY A 124 -1.34 -8.02 -0.89
N LEU A 125 -1.41 -7.10 -1.85
CA LEU A 125 -0.26 -6.67 -2.67
C LEU A 125 0.88 -6.10 -1.82
N ALA A 126 0.57 -5.32 -0.78
CA ALA A 126 1.61 -4.74 0.08
C ALA A 126 2.36 -5.81 0.89
N CYS A 127 1.67 -6.87 1.32
CA CYS A 127 2.30 -8.03 1.96
C CYS A 127 3.18 -8.79 0.97
N HIS A 128 2.65 -9.04 -0.22
CA HIS A 128 3.35 -9.77 -1.27
C HIS A 128 4.66 -9.07 -1.65
N LEU A 129 4.59 -7.77 -1.97
CA LEU A 129 5.78 -6.98 -2.30
C LEU A 129 6.77 -6.90 -1.14
N GLY A 130 6.28 -6.62 0.07
CA GLY A 130 7.14 -6.53 1.25
C GLY A 130 7.95 -7.80 1.50
N VAL A 131 7.32 -8.98 1.41
CA VAL A 131 8.01 -10.28 1.58
C VAL A 131 9.03 -10.56 0.49
N LEU A 132 8.77 -10.16 -0.76
CA LEU A 132 9.71 -10.36 -1.87
C LEU A 132 10.90 -9.40 -1.82
N LEU A 133 10.66 -8.17 -1.38
CA LEU A 133 11.67 -7.11 -1.29
C LEU A 133 12.47 -7.16 0.02
N ASP A 134 11.93 -7.82 1.05
CA ASP A 134 12.41 -7.73 2.43
C ASP A 134 12.50 -6.27 2.93
N LEU A 135 11.51 -5.46 2.55
CA LEU A 135 11.39 -4.06 2.94
C LEU A 135 10.12 -3.81 3.75
N PRO A 136 10.13 -2.84 4.68
CA PRO A 136 8.92 -2.31 5.27
C PRO A 136 7.91 -1.88 4.20
N CYS A 137 6.69 -2.38 4.29
CA CYS A 137 5.62 -2.10 3.32
C CYS A 137 4.31 -1.75 4.02
N VAL A 138 3.60 -0.77 3.48
CA VAL A 138 2.29 -0.31 3.98
C VAL A 138 1.26 -0.35 2.85
N GLY A 139 0.13 -1.02 3.08
CA GLY A 139 -1.01 -0.97 2.17
C GLY A 139 -1.90 0.23 2.50
N VAL A 140 -2.11 1.10 1.51
CA VAL A 140 -3.01 2.26 1.63
C VAL A 140 -4.10 2.19 0.58
N ALA A 141 -5.29 1.75 0.99
CA ALA A 141 -6.46 1.67 0.13
C ALA A 141 -7.35 2.91 0.23
N LYS A 142 -7.80 3.43 -0.92
CA LYS A 142 -8.69 4.60 -1.01
C LYS A 142 -10.16 4.28 -0.72
N ASN A 143 -10.53 3.00 -0.80
CA ASN A 143 -11.89 2.49 -0.63
C ASN A 143 -11.86 1.28 0.31
N LEU A 144 -12.95 1.04 1.03
CA LEU A 144 -13.06 -0.12 1.92
C LEU A 144 -13.13 -1.39 1.09
N LEU A 145 -12.21 -2.32 1.32
CA LEU A 145 -12.35 -3.68 0.88
C LEU A 145 -13.34 -4.40 1.80
N GLN A 146 -14.37 -5.03 1.24
CA GLN A 146 -15.39 -5.72 2.04
C GLN A 146 -14.99 -7.18 2.25
N VAL A 147 -14.44 -7.49 3.43
CA VAL A 147 -13.83 -8.80 3.75
C VAL A 147 -14.01 -9.15 5.22
N GLN A 148 -14.15 -10.45 5.49
CA GLN A 148 -14.12 -11.01 6.85
C GLN A 148 -15.07 -10.30 7.84
N GLY A 149 -16.28 -9.99 7.38
CA GLY A 149 -17.30 -9.29 8.18
C GLY A 149 -17.27 -7.77 8.11
N VAL A 150 -16.14 -7.19 7.68
CA VAL A 150 -16.02 -5.73 7.52
C VAL A 150 -16.73 -5.32 6.24
N VAL A 151 -17.87 -4.65 6.38
CA VAL A 151 -18.75 -4.26 5.27
C VAL A 151 -19.07 -2.77 5.32
N LYS A 152 -19.42 -2.20 4.17
CA LYS A 152 -19.83 -0.80 4.08
C LYS A 152 -21.32 -0.67 4.41
N ASN A 153 -21.66 -0.72 5.69
CA ASN A 153 -23.02 -0.56 6.23
C ASN A 153 -23.17 0.76 7.01
N ASP A 154 -24.34 0.97 7.62
CA ASP A 154 -24.65 2.16 8.43
C ASP A 154 -23.76 2.28 9.68
N GLU A 155 -23.37 1.16 10.29
CA GLU A 155 -22.43 1.13 11.41
C GLU A 155 -21.06 1.67 10.98
N HIS A 156 -20.53 1.22 9.84
CA HIS A 156 -19.28 1.74 9.28
C HIS A 156 -19.38 3.24 8.96
N GLN A 157 -20.52 3.71 8.44
CA GLN A 157 -20.75 5.15 8.25
C GLN A 157 -20.79 5.91 9.57
N SER A 158 -21.38 5.33 10.61
CA SER A 158 -21.40 5.91 11.95
C SER A 158 -19.99 5.96 12.57
N GLN A 159 -19.14 4.95 12.33
CA GLN A 159 -17.74 5.01 12.76
C GLN A 159 -16.97 6.10 12.02
N ILE A 160 -17.19 6.26 10.71
CA ILE A 160 -16.60 7.36 9.94
C ILE A 160 -16.99 8.72 10.51
N SER A 161 -18.24 8.91 10.96
CA SER A 161 -18.66 10.20 11.54
C SER A 161 -17.97 10.54 12.86
N THR A 162 -17.40 9.56 13.57
CA THR A 162 -16.56 9.79 14.77
C THR A 162 -15.18 10.37 14.43
N LEU A 163 -14.72 10.24 13.19
CA LEU A 163 -13.44 10.76 12.72
C LEU A 163 -13.53 12.28 12.49
N THR A 164 -13.49 13.07 13.57
CA THR A 164 -13.73 14.51 13.51
C THR A 164 -12.54 15.35 13.06
N LYS A 165 -11.30 14.86 13.19
CA LYS A 165 -10.06 15.57 12.82
C LYS A 165 -9.08 14.69 12.05
N SER A 166 -8.16 15.32 11.33
CA SER A 166 -7.00 14.66 10.73
C SER A 166 -6.21 13.88 11.79
N GLY A 167 -5.80 12.66 11.46
CA GLY A 167 -5.11 11.73 12.35
C GLY A 167 -6.04 10.85 13.18
N HIS A 168 -7.35 11.14 13.25
CA HIS A 168 -8.30 10.23 13.94
C HIS A 168 -8.43 8.93 13.16
N THR A 169 -8.54 7.82 13.90
CA THR A 169 -8.66 6.47 13.36
C THR A 169 -9.71 5.66 14.09
N PHE A 170 -10.14 4.56 13.46
CA PHE A 170 -10.82 3.46 14.14
C PHE A 170 -10.36 2.11 13.54
N PRO A 171 -10.37 1.03 14.32
CA PRO A 171 -9.90 -0.28 13.87
C PRO A 171 -10.88 -0.95 12.91
N LEU A 172 -10.34 -1.66 11.91
CA LEU A 172 -11.11 -2.57 11.06
C LEU A 172 -11.09 -3.95 11.71
N VAL A 173 -12.16 -4.26 12.44
CA VAL A 173 -12.30 -5.49 13.24
C VAL A 173 -13.11 -6.52 12.45
N THR A 174 -12.56 -7.72 12.26
CA THR A 174 -13.25 -8.83 11.59
C THR A 174 -14.29 -9.49 12.49
N ASP A 175 -15.15 -10.35 11.90
CA ASP A 175 -16.10 -11.19 12.66
C ASP A 175 -15.39 -12.08 13.71
N SER A 176 -14.13 -12.43 13.47
CA SER A 176 -13.29 -13.19 14.40
C SER A 176 -12.64 -12.34 15.51
N GLY A 177 -12.88 -11.03 15.51
CA GLY A 177 -12.31 -10.09 16.48
C GLY A 177 -10.88 -9.63 16.17
N LYS A 178 -10.29 -10.03 15.02
CA LYS A 178 -8.95 -9.59 14.62
C LYS A 178 -8.98 -8.17 14.06
N ILE A 179 -7.97 -7.38 14.41
CA ILE A 179 -7.74 -6.07 13.78
C ILE A 179 -6.79 -6.28 12.59
N LEU A 180 -7.27 -6.01 11.39
CA LEU A 180 -6.49 -6.20 10.16
C LEU A 180 -6.02 -4.90 9.50
N GLY A 181 -6.52 -3.76 9.99
CA GLY A 181 -6.16 -2.44 9.52
C GLY A 181 -6.84 -1.35 10.33
N GLN A 182 -6.65 -0.09 9.92
CA GLN A 182 -7.35 1.05 10.48
C GLN A 182 -7.93 1.93 9.37
N ALA A 183 -9.13 2.45 9.59
CA ALA A 183 -9.60 3.61 8.86
C ALA A 183 -8.92 4.85 9.43
N LEU A 184 -8.34 5.68 8.58
CA LEU A 184 -7.62 6.90 8.93
C LEU A 184 -8.28 8.10 8.23
N ARG A 185 -8.72 9.09 8.99
CA ARG A 185 -9.00 10.42 8.42
C ARG A 185 -7.67 11.15 8.25
N SER A 186 -7.14 11.11 7.04
CA SER A 186 -5.80 11.64 6.74
C SER A 186 -5.74 13.17 6.58
N SER A 187 -6.87 13.85 6.35
CA SER A 187 -6.90 15.29 6.09
C SER A 187 -8.16 15.94 6.65
N ASP A 188 -8.04 17.14 7.21
CA ASP A 188 -9.21 17.91 7.67
C ASP A 188 -10.12 18.32 6.49
N ARG A 189 -9.54 18.44 5.29
CA ARG A 189 -10.25 18.81 4.06
C ARG A 189 -11.08 17.67 3.45
N SER A 190 -11.02 16.46 4.01
CA SER A 190 -11.83 15.33 3.54
C SER A 190 -12.39 14.51 4.69
N THR A 191 -13.68 14.19 4.60
CA THR A 191 -14.34 13.25 5.52
C THR A 191 -14.19 11.80 5.10
N LYS A 192 -13.73 11.53 3.87
CA LYS A 192 -13.55 10.17 3.37
C LYS A 192 -12.22 9.61 3.88
N PRO A 193 -12.22 8.58 4.74
CA PRO A 193 -10.97 8.00 5.23
C PRO A 193 -10.21 7.28 4.10
N ILE A 194 -8.96 6.97 4.39
CA ILE A 194 -8.17 5.94 3.72
C ILE A 194 -8.06 4.74 4.67
N TYR A 195 -7.81 3.55 4.14
CA TYR A 195 -7.71 2.32 4.91
C TYR A 195 -6.27 1.83 4.88
N VAL A 196 -5.63 1.84 6.04
CA VAL A 196 -4.22 1.49 6.21
C VAL A 196 -4.13 0.09 6.78
N SER A 197 -3.28 -0.75 6.20
CA SER A 197 -3.01 -2.09 6.70
C SER A 197 -1.52 -2.41 6.58
N VAL A 198 -1.04 -3.25 7.49
CA VAL A 198 0.35 -3.73 7.48
C VAL A 198 0.63 -4.47 6.18
N GLY A 199 1.71 -4.11 5.49
CA GLY A 199 2.26 -4.92 4.42
C GLY A 199 3.27 -5.90 4.99
N HIS A 200 4.41 -5.41 5.45
CA HIS A 200 5.52 -6.22 5.96
C HIS A 200 6.46 -5.37 6.82
N ARG A 201 7.12 -5.93 7.84
CA ARG A 201 8.18 -5.31 8.66
C ARG A 201 7.81 -3.93 9.23
N ILE A 202 6.55 -3.75 9.58
CA ILE A 202 6.04 -2.53 10.21
C ILE A 202 4.82 -2.87 11.05
N SER A 203 4.70 -2.27 12.24
CA SER A 203 3.50 -2.41 13.06
C SER A 203 2.34 -1.60 12.49
N LEU A 204 1.10 -1.97 12.83
CA LEU A 204 -0.09 -1.25 12.36
C LEU A 204 -0.10 0.21 12.85
N ASP A 205 0.32 0.44 14.10
CA ASP A 205 0.42 1.79 14.68
C ASP A 205 1.42 2.66 13.90
N THR A 206 2.64 2.14 13.70
CA THR A 206 3.69 2.83 12.95
C THR A 206 3.27 3.07 11.50
N ALA A 207 2.63 2.10 10.84
CA ALA A 207 2.11 2.26 9.49
C ALA A 207 1.08 3.39 9.38
N VAL A 208 0.18 3.51 10.34
CA VAL A 208 -0.85 4.56 10.38
C VAL A 208 -0.24 5.94 10.65
N ARG A 209 0.62 6.06 11.67
CA ARG A 209 1.34 7.30 11.99
C ARG A 209 2.17 7.77 10.81
N LEU A 210 2.92 6.87 10.18
CA LEU A 210 3.76 7.21 9.03
C LEU A 210 2.90 7.63 7.84
N THR A 211 1.82 6.89 7.54
CA THR A 211 0.87 7.26 6.49
C THR A 211 0.33 8.67 6.69
N HIS A 212 -0.08 9.00 7.91
CA HIS A 212 -0.56 10.33 8.26
C HIS A 212 0.51 11.41 8.07
N SER A 213 1.76 11.15 8.49
CA SER A 213 2.88 12.08 8.28
C SER A 213 3.19 12.33 6.80
N CYS A 214 2.88 11.38 5.92
CA CYS A 214 3.04 11.50 4.47
C CYS A 214 1.85 12.21 3.78
N CYS A 215 0.82 12.64 4.50
CA CYS A 215 -0.40 13.23 3.93
C CYS A 215 -0.35 14.77 3.89
N ARG A 216 0.00 15.35 2.73
CA ARG A 216 -0.30 16.77 2.42
C ARG A 216 -1.77 16.98 2.03
N TYR A 217 -2.39 15.93 1.50
CA TYR A 217 -3.79 15.87 1.08
C TYR A 217 -4.44 14.61 1.65
N ARG A 218 -5.66 14.25 1.19
CA ARG A 218 -6.32 13.01 1.59
C ARG A 218 -5.48 11.76 1.30
N VAL A 219 -4.83 11.70 0.14
CA VAL A 219 -4.00 10.55 -0.26
C VAL A 219 -2.54 10.89 0.08
N PRO A 220 -1.78 10.00 0.74
CA PRO A 220 -0.39 10.28 1.10
C PRO A 220 0.45 10.50 -0.16
N GLU A 221 1.42 11.39 -0.09
CA GLU A 221 2.21 11.81 -1.25
C GLU A 221 2.79 10.63 -2.04
N PRO A 222 3.38 9.57 -1.43
CA PRO A 222 3.89 8.44 -2.20
C PRO A 222 2.87 7.77 -3.12
N THR A 223 1.67 7.41 -2.63
CA THR A 223 0.63 6.80 -3.47
C THR A 223 -0.11 7.82 -4.34
N ARG A 224 -0.16 9.09 -3.91
CA ARG A 224 -0.71 10.18 -4.72
C ARG A 224 0.10 10.33 -6.00
N GLN A 225 1.43 10.37 -5.93
CA GLN A 225 2.33 10.65 -7.06
C GLN A 225 2.35 9.57 -8.15
N VAL A 226 2.00 8.33 -7.80
CA VAL A 226 1.83 7.22 -8.75
C VAL A 226 0.41 7.15 -9.31
N SER A 227 -0.63 7.45 -8.53
CA SER A 227 -2.03 7.27 -8.97
C SER A 227 -2.57 8.19 -10.09
N HIS A 228 -1.76 9.09 -10.67
CA HIS A 228 -2.20 10.06 -11.68
C HIS A 228 -2.26 9.51 -13.12
N ALA A 229 -1.70 8.33 -13.41
CA ALA A 229 -1.69 7.81 -14.79
C ALA A 229 -3.08 7.52 -15.37
N ARG A 230 -4.13 7.42 -14.54
CA ARG A 230 -5.53 7.32 -15.01
C ARG A 230 -5.98 8.50 -15.90
N THR A 231 -5.20 9.58 -16.00
CA THR A 231 -5.56 10.77 -16.79
C THR A 231 -4.68 11.04 -18.01
N HIS A 232 -3.55 10.36 -18.19
CA HIS A 232 -2.54 10.73 -19.19
C HIS A 232 -2.09 9.55 -20.07
N THR A 233 -3.04 8.74 -20.55
CA THR A 233 -2.85 7.90 -21.74
C THR A 233 -3.68 8.46 -22.90
N HIS A 234 -3.39 9.70 -23.27
CA HIS A 234 -3.69 10.24 -24.60
C HIS A 234 -2.45 11.00 -25.06
N THR A 235 -1.64 10.33 -25.89
CA THR A 235 -0.54 10.84 -26.76
C THR A 235 0.27 9.58 -27.13
N HIS A 236 0.44 9.13 -28.37
CA HIS A 236 0.18 9.63 -29.72
C HIS A 236 -0.29 8.47 -30.60
#